data_AF-A0A355Q4X5-F1
#
_entry.id   AF-A0A355Q4X5-F1
#
_cell.length_a   1.000
_cell.length_b   1.000
_cell.length_c   1.000
_cell.angle_alpha   90.00
_cell.angle_beta   90.00
_cell.angle_gamma   90.00
#
_symmetry.space_group_name_H-M   'P 1'
#
loop_
_entity.id
_entity.type
_entity.pdbx_description
1 polymer ?
#
loop_
_entity_poly.entity_id
_entity_poly.type
_entity_poly.pdbx_seq_one_letter_code
_entity_poly.pdbx_strand_id
1 'polypeptide(L)'
;MVAIREKKLAYKHPNLCELQAKQEIKFFLHPKVQLIWIEKAAELGIQALVVGLLLQFRVVLSGNESVTLPKDFLAKFWISCGVKRRALKRLEEASLIRVVQEQGCSPEIAVLKV
;
A
#
# COMPACT_ATOMS: atom_id res chain seq x y z
N MET A 1 8.32 14.79 18.45
CA MET A 1 7.99 15.40 17.15
C MET A 1 9.26 15.99 16.55
N VAL A 2 9.72 15.49 15.41
CA VAL A 2 10.86 16.10 14.69
C VAL A 2 10.34 17.34 13.99
N ALA A 3 10.90 18.51 14.26
CA ALA A 3 10.53 19.73 13.56
C ALA A 3 10.89 19.59 12.08
N ILE A 4 9.87 19.55 11.22
CA ILE A 4 10.06 19.52 9.77
C ILE A 4 10.66 20.88 9.41
N ARG A 5 11.97 20.91 9.12
CA ARG A 5 12.68 22.13 8.73
C ARG A 5 12.25 22.50 7.31
N GLU A 6 11.41 23.51 7.17
CA GLU A 6 10.96 24.00 5.86
C GLU A 6 12.17 24.50 5.05
N LYS A 7 12.37 23.93 3.86
CA LYS A 7 13.41 24.36 2.92
C LYS A 7 12.83 25.45 2.03
N LYS A 8 13.23 26.71 2.24
CA LYS A 8 12.86 27.83 1.35
C LYS A 8 13.56 27.65 0.00
N LEU A 9 12.78 27.62 -1.07
CA LEU A 9 13.24 27.48 -2.46
C LEU A 9 12.96 28.78 -3.23
N ALA A 10 13.88 29.18 -4.12
CA ALA A 10 13.69 30.34 -4.97
C ALA A 10 12.61 30.09 -6.03
N TYR A 11 11.75 31.09 -6.30
CA TYR A 11 10.63 30.99 -7.24
C TYR A 11 11.04 30.64 -8.69
N LYS A 12 12.29 30.91 -9.08
CA LYS A 12 12.82 30.58 -10.43
C LYS A 12 13.67 29.30 -10.46
N HIS A 13 13.52 28.42 -9.46
CA HIS A 13 14.28 27.18 -9.45
C HIS A 13 13.91 26.33 -10.68
N PRO A 14 14.88 25.77 -11.43
CA PRO A 14 14.61 25.05 -12.68
C PRO A 14 13.66 23.86 -12.48
N ASN A 15 13.69 23.25 -11.29
CA ASN A 15 12.87 22.05 -10.97
C ASN A 15 11.65 22.37 -10.08
N LEU A 16 11.18 23.63 -10.03
CA LEU A 16 10.13 24.02 -9.10
C LEU A 16 8.81 23.27 -9.35
N CYS A 17 8.40 23.13 -10.60
CA CYS A 17 7.22 22.34 -10.98
C CYS A 17 7.31 20.88 -10.53
N GLU A 18 8.47 20.23 -10.71
CA GLU A 18 8.65 18.83 -10.28
C GLU A 18 8.61 18.67 -8.76
N LEU A 19 9.20 19.64 -8.03
CA LEU A 19 9.21 19.63 -6.58
C LEU A 19 7.81 19.89 -6.00
N GLN A 20 7.04 20.79 -6.62
CA GLN A 20 5.64 21.03 -6.28
C GLN A 20 4.78 19.79 -6.54
N ALA A 21 4.91 19.17 -7.72
CA ALA A 21 4.20 17.93 -8.04
C ALA A 21 4.54 16.80 -7.05
N LYS A 22 5.81 16.68 -6.64
CA LYS A 22 6.23 15.73 -5.59
C LYS A 22 5.62 16.05 -4.22
N GLN A 23 5.35 17.31 -3.92
CA GLN A 23 4.78 17.77 -2.67
C GLN A 23 3.25 17.62 -2.63
N GLU A 24 2.58 17.74 -3.78
CA GLU A 24 1.13 17.54 -3.91
C GLU A 24 0.71 16.07 -3.81
N ILE A 25 1.62 15.13 -4.08
CA ILE A 25 1.37 13.70 -3.88
C ILE A 25 1.27 13.43 -2.38
N LYS A 26 0.04 13.31 -1.87
CA LYS A 26 -0.25 12.85 -0.51
C LYS A 26 0.11 11.36 -0.38
N PHE A 27 1.35 11.07 -0.01
CA PHE A 27 1.83 9.72 0.25
C PHE A 27 1.68 9.33 1.72
N PHE A 28 1.49 8.05 1.99
CA PHE A 28 1.50 7.48 3.34
C PHE A 28 2.70 6.53 3.44
N LEU A 29 3.75 6.96 4.14
CA LEU A 29 5.01 6.23 4.42
C LEU A 29 5.98 6.05 3.25
N HIS A 30 5.51 5.90 2.00
CA HIS A 30 6.39 5.75 0.83
C HIS A 30 5.75 6.38 -0.43
N PRO A 31 6.51 6.97 -1.38
CA PRO A 31 5.95 7.61 -2.58
C PRO A 31 5.06 6.70 -3.46
N LYS A 32 5.26 5.38 -3.36
CA LYS A 32 4.45 4.37 -4.07
C LYS A 32 3.13 4.04 -3.36
N VAL A 33 2.92 4.52 -2.13
CA VAL A 33 1.75 4.24 -1.30
C VAL A 33 0.98 5.54 -1.10
N GLN A 34 -0.17 5.66 -1.78
CA GLN A 34 -1.02 6.84 -1.68
C GLN A 34 -1.82 6.82 -0.37
N LEU A 35 -2.01 7.99 0.23
CA LEU A 35 -2.78 8.12 1.48
C LEU A 35 -4.25 7.71 1.28
N ILE A 36 -4.85 8.09 0.16
CA ILE A 36 -6.25 7.77 -0.18
C ILE A 36 -6.49 6.27 -0.20
N TRP A 37 -5.51 5.49 -0.68
CA TRP A 37 -5.59 4.03 -0.68
C TRP A 37 -5.70 3.48 0.75
N ILE A 38 -4.93 4.04 1.68
CA ILE A 38 -4.90 3.65 3.08
C ILE A 38 -6.18 4.06 3.81
N GLU A 39 -6.71 5.25 3.51
CA GLU A 39 -8.01 5.72 4.02
C GLU A 39 -9.13 4.74 3.63
N LYS A 40 -9.22 4.39 2.34
CA LYS A 40 -10.18 3.39 1.87
C LYS A 40 -9.97 2.02 2.52
N ALA A 41 -8.73 1.58 2.71
CA ALA A 41 -8.44 0.32 3.40
C ALA A 41 -8.86 0.35 4.89
N ALA A 42 -8.76 1.51 5.54
CA ALA A 42 -9.16 1.70 6.93
C ALA A 42 -10.69 1.61 7.10
N GLU A 43 -11.46 2.14 6.14
CA GLU A 43 -12.93 2.06 6.13
C GLU A 43 -13.45 0.61 6.08
N LEU A 44 -12.70 -0.30 5.46
CA LEU A 44 -13.03 -1.73 5.35
C LEU A 44 -12.75 -2.53 6.65
N GLY A 45 -12.16 -1.87 7.65
CA GLY A 45 -11.88 -2.40 8.97
C GLY A 45 -10.42 -2.77 9.21
N ILE A 46 -10.08 -2.94 10.50
CA ILE A 46 -8.70 -3.08 10.99
C ILE A 46 -7.95 -4.24 10.30
N GLN A 47 -8.60 -5.38 10.08
CA GLN A 47 -7.95 -6.54 9.46
C GLN A 47 -7.60 -6.30 7.99
N ALA A 48 -8.44 -5.57 7.26
CA ALA A 48 -8.17 -5.17 5.87
C ALA A 48 -7.02 -4.17 5.81
N LEU A 49 -7.02 -3.19 6.72
CA LEU A 49 -5.94 -2.21 6.85
C LEU A 49 -4.58 -2.87 7.12
N VAL A 50 -4.49 -3.78 8.10
CA VAL A 50 -3.21 -4.44 8.43
C VAL A 50 -2.73 -5.31 7.28
N VAL A 51 -3.61 -6.13 6.68
CA VAL A 51 -3.24 -6.95 5.51
C VAL A 51 -2.81 -6.07 4.34
N GLY A 52 -3.51 -4.96 4.10
CA GLY A 52 -3.19 -3.99 3.07
C GLY A 52 -1.82 -3.32 3.30
N LEU A 53 -1.51 -2.94 4.54
CA LEU A 53 -0.22 -2.36 4.89
C LEU A 53 0.93 -3.36 4.67
N LEU A 54 0.74 -4.62 5.06
CA LEU A 54 1.71 -5.69 4.84
C LEU A 54 1.93 -6.00 3.35
N LEU A 55 0.87 -5.89 2.55
CA LEU A 55 0.93 -6.03 1.10
C LEU A 55 1.74 -4.87 0.48
N GLN A 56 1.41 -3.62 0.84
CA GLN A 56 2.13 -2.42 0.41
C GLN A 56 3.61 -2.49 0.79
N PHE A 57 3.92 -2.93 2.02
CA PHE A 57 5.28 -3.16 2.46
C PHE A 57 6.03 -4.14 1.54
N ARG A 58 5.40 -5.25 1.16
CA ARG A 58 6.03 -6.23 0.25
C ARG A 58 6.21 -5.70 -1.17
N VAL A 59 5.24 -4.95 -1.70
CA VAL A 59 5.35 -4.30 -3.02
C VAL A 59 6.51 -3.31 -3.03
N VAL A 60 6.61 -2.48 -1.98
CA VAL A 60 7.71 -1.51 -1.84
C VAL A 60 9.06 -2.22 -1.72
N LEU A 61 9.15 -3.28 -0.91
CA LEU A 61 10.38 -4.04 -0.69
C LEU A 61 10.83 -4.80 -1.94
N SER A 62 9.90 -5.44 -2.65
CA SER A 62 10.19 -6.28 -3.82
C SER A 62 10.37 -5.44 -5.09
N GLY A 63 9.82 -4.23 -5.13
CA GLY A 63 9.82 -3.38 -6.32
C GLY A 63 8.81 -3.80 -7.40
N ASN A 64 8.23 -5.00 -7.29
CA ASN A 64 7.27 -5.58 -8.23
C ASN A 64 5.84 -5.09 -7.97
N GLU A 65 5.03 -5.02 -9.03
CA GLU A 65 3.62 -4.60 -8.96
C GLU A 65 2.70 -5.70 -8.40
N SER A 66 3.07 -6.97 -8.61
CA SER A 66 2.43 -8.14 -8.04
C SER A 66 3.31 -8.79 -6.97
N VAL A 67 2.71 -9.17 -5.86
CA VAL A 67 3.40 -9.87 -4.77
C VAL A 67 2.52 -10.96 -4.16
N THR A 68 3.16 -12.00 -3.66
CA THR A 68 2.50 -13.04 -2.88
C THR A 68 2.50 -12.66 -1.39
N LEU A 69 1.48 -13.10 -0.65
CA LEU A 69 1.46 -13.06 0.83
C LEU A 69 1.57 -14.48 1.43
N PRO A 70 2.78 -14.96 1.80
CA PRO A 70 2.99 -16.24 2.43
C PRO A 70 2.29 -16.33 3.79
N LYS A 71 1.83 -17.53 4.13
CA LYS A 71 1.17 -17.81 5.41
C LYS A 71 2.10 -17.54 6.60
N ASP A 72 3.36 -17.97 6.50
CA ASP A 72 4.33 -17.83 7.59
C ASP A 72 4.69 -16.37 7.88
N PHE A 73 4.65 -15.52 6.85
CA PHE A 73 4.84 -14.08 7.01
C PHE A 73 3.67 -13.45 7.78
N LEU A 74 2.44 -13.80 7.41
CA LEU A 74 1.23 -13.29 8.06
C LEU A 74 1.06 -13.82 9.50
N ALA A 75 1.54 -15.02 9.78
CA ALA A 75 1.52 -15.60 11.12
C ALA A 75 2.30 -14.75 12.14
N LYS A 76 3.38 -14.08 11.71
CA LYS A 76 4.15 -13.14 12.56
C LYS A 76 3.34 -11.93 13.03
N PHE A 77 2.24 -11.64 12.34
CA PHE A 77 1.31 -10.55 12.67
C PHE A 77 -0.01 -11.09 13.23
N TRP A 78 -0.05 -12.35 13.68
CA TRP A 78 -1.24 -13.01 14.22
C TRP A 78 -2.41 -13.08 13.22
N ILE A 79 -2.12 -13.06 11.92
CA ILE A 79 -3.12 -13.11 10.86
C ILE A 79 -3.28 -14.57 10.41
N SER A 80 -4.44 -15.15 10.72
CA SER A 80 -4.77 -16.50 10.27
C SER A 80 -5.16 -16.54 8.78
N CYS A 81 -5.12 -17.73 8.19
CA CYS A 81 -5.52 -17.92 6.78
C CYS A 81 -6.97 -17.47 6.50
N GLY A 82 -7.89 -17.70 7.46
CA GLY A 82 -9.27 -17.25 7.35
C GLY A 82 -9.40 -15.73 7.37
N VAL A 83 -8.61 -15.06 8.21
CA VAL A 83 -8.57 -13.58 8.26
C VAL A 83 -7.98 -13.02 6.97
N LYS A 84 -6.87 -13.59 6.48
CA LYS A 84 -6.27 -13.25 5.18
C LYS A 84 -7.31 -13.31 4.07
N ARG A 85 -8.03 -14.43 3.94
CA ARG A 85 -9.01 -14.62 2.86
C ARG A 85 -10.15 -13.59 2.92
N ARG A 86 -10.67 -13.30 4.11
CA ARG A 86 -11.72 -12.28 4.29
C ARG A 86 -11.22 -10.87 4.02
N ALA A 87 -10.01 -10.54 4.46
CA ALA A 87 -9.40 -9.23 4.24
C ALA A 87 -9.12 -8.99 2.75
N LEU A 88 -8.53 -9.97 2.06
CA LEU A 88 -8.28 -9.87 0.62
C LEU A 88 -9.58 -9.73 -0.17
N LYS A 89 -10.63 -10.49 0.19
CA LYS A 89 -11.93 -10.35 -0.46
C LYS A 89 -12.49 -8.92 -0.33
N ARG A 90 -12.44 -8.32 0.87
CA ARG A 90 -12.91 -6.94 1.08
C ARG A 90 -12.08 -5.90 0.32
N LEU A 91 -10.77 -6.08 0.30
CA LEU A 91 -9.87 -5.18 -0.44
C LEU A 91 -10.11 -5.28 -1.96
N GLU A 92 -10.43 -6.47 -2.46
CA GLU A 92 -10.78 -6.70 -3.87
C GLU A 92 -12.15 -6.10 -4.21
N GLU A 93 -13.16 -6.31 -3.36
CA GLU A 93 -14.49 -5.69 -3.50
C GLU A 93 -14.40 -4.15 -3.53
N ALA A 94 -13.49 -3.57 -2.77
CA ALA A 94 -13.22 -2.13 -2.76
C ALA A 94 -12.35 -1.64 -3.94
N SER A 95 -11.99 -2.51 -4.88
CA SER A 95 -11.12 -2.21 -6.03
C SER A 95 -9.75 -1.64 -5.64
N LEU A 96 -9.24 -2.02 -4.47
CA LEU A 96 -7.92 -1.60 -3.98
C LEU A 96 -6.81 -2.56 -4.41
N ILE A 97 -7.16 -3.84 -4.58
CA ILE A 97 -6.26 -4.89 -5.02
C ILE A 97 -6.94 -5.75 -6.08
N ARG A 98 -6.13 -6.47 -6.85
CA ARG A 98 -6.59 -7.56 -7.72
C ARG A 98 -5.93 -8.85 -7.28
N VAL A 99 -6.71 -9.89 -7.04
CA VAL A 99 -6.18 -11.20 -6.66
C VAL A 99 -6.28 -12.14 -7.86
N VAL A 100 -5.13 -12.62 -8.32
CA VAL A 100 -5.07 -13.68 -9.33
C VAL A 100 -4.74 -14.97 -8.59
N GLN A 101 -5.70 -15.90 -8.60
CA GLN A 101 -5.52 -17.21 -7.98
C GLN A 101 -5.60 -18.30 -9.05
N GLU A 102 -4.46 -18.90 -9.36
CA GLU A 102 -4.38 -20.14 -10.11
C GLU A 102 -4.52 -21.33 -9.15
N GLN A 103 -5.27 -22.36 -9.56
CA GLN A 103 -5.49 -23.55 -8.74
C GLN A 103 -4.15 -24.26 -8.48
N GLY A 104 -3.80 -24.47 -7.21
CA GLY A 104 -2.54 -25.11 -6.80
C GLY A 104 -1.37 -24.16 -6.51
N CYS A 105 -1.49 -22.87 -6.83
CA CYS A 105 -0.44 -21.88 -6.61
C CYS A 105 -0.79 -20.88 -5.49
N SER A 106 0.24 -20.21 -4.96
CA SER A 106 0.03 -19.12 -4.01
C SER A 106 -0.59 -17.92 -4.75
N PRO A 107 -1.61 -17.26 -4.19
CA PRO A 107 -2.29 -16.16 -4.89
C PRO A 107 -1.33 -14.99 -5.12
N GLU A 108 -1.28 -14.53 -6.36
CA GLU A 108 -0.59 -13.30 -6.73
C GLU A 108 -1.54 -12.12 -6.54
N ILE A 109 -1.04 -11.08 -5.88
CA ILE A 109 -1.85 -9.93 -5.49
C ILE A 109 -1.21 -8.69 -6.08
N ALA A 110 -1.93 -8.04 -6.99
CA ALA A 110 -1.53 -6.77 -7.57
C ALA A 110 -2.21 -5.62 -6.80
N VAL A 111 -1.42 -4.61 -6.45
CA VAL A 111 -1.94 -3.38 -5.82
C VAL A 111 -2.37 -2.42 -6.91
N LEU A 112 -3.60 -1.91 -6.82
CA LEU A 112 -4.12 -0.93 -7.78
C LEU A 112 -3.80 0.49 -7.27
N LYS A 113 -3.44 1.38 -8.19
CA LYS A 113 -3.29 2.82 -7.91
C LYS A 113 -4.67 3.47 -7.90
N VAL A 114 -4.89 4.36 -6.93
CA VAL A 114 -6.17 5.06 -6.69
C VAL A 114 -6.04 6.54 -6.96
#